data_AF-A0A7M3MAR2-F1
#
_entry.id   AF-A0A7M3MAR2-F1
#
_cell.length_a   1.000
_cell.length_b   1.000
_cell.length_c   1.000
_cell.angle_alpha   90.00
_cell.angle_beta   90.00
_cell.angle_gamma   90.00
#
_symmetry.space_group_name_H-M   'P 1'
#
loop_
_entity.id
_entity.type
_entity.pdbx_description
1 polymer ?
#
loop_
_entity_poly.entity_id
_entity_poly.type
_entity_poly.pdbx_seq_one_letter_code
_entity_poly.pdbx_strand_id
1 'polypeptide(L)'
;MPYSRVVLAIILAVGFIVAGGRWAVAALPGEHLLQERQLCEAQDLLHETVTTLEALGKEFSERPEKLDDPAWVQSALTHMALADEMARDALYASLEHSWEPEVFNTYVRFFINPHPEGEADLGYLQRLDREHYALLKRILTESEALGARGWPTLSAFDTLASYQAFVLARRGYPTDRDWQESTLIPRLKRLAETGEIPAAAVAWLTANSPEDLAAAVEGLGAAGAPWSKLVEQAEHASQLLSALRKTADADILPPLTHERCGPEAIMVEAPPDAANATRAENATRQ
;
A
#
# COMPACT_ATOMS: atom_id res chain seq x y z
N MET A 1 18.53 -19.99 -10.90
CA MET A 1 19.66 -19.12 -10.48
C MET A 1 19.07 -17.98 -9.64
N PRO A 2 19.75 -17.50 -8.59
CA PRO A 2 19.15 -17.09 -7.32
C PRO A 2 18.31 -15.81 -7.45
N TYR A 3 17.01 -16.00 -7.62
CA TYR A 3 15.97 -15.02 -7.32
C TYR A 3 15.94 -14.78 -5.79
N SER A 4 15.43 -13.64 -5.33
CA SER A 4 15.05 -13.41 -3.91
C SER A 4 16.09 -12.78 -2.97
N ARG A 5 16.65 -11.59 -3.23
CA ARG A 5 17.34 -10.79 -2.17
C ARG A 5 17.11 -9.28 -2.13
N VAL A 6 16.50 -8.65 -3.14
CA VAL A 6 16.44 -7.18 -3.21
C VAL A 6 15.02 -6.60 -3.17
N VAL A 7 14.06 -7.20 -3.90
CA VAL A 7 12.61 -7.00 -3.64
C VAL A 7 12.22 -7.57 -2.26
N LEU A 8 13.14 -8.33 -1.67
CA LEU A 8 13.07 -8.99 -0.39
C LEU A 8 13.35 -8.12 0.83
N ALA A 9 13.78 -6.88 0.67
CA ALA A 9 14.10 -6.08 1.85
C ALA A 9 12.86 -5.42 2.50
N ILE A 10 11.72 -5.46 1.79
CA ILE A 10 10.39 -5.17 2.34
C ILE A 10 9.58 -6.49 2.52
N ILE A 11 10.02 -7.62 1.92
CA ILE A 11 9.29 -8.90 1.91
C ILE A 11 9.95 -10.04 2.75
N LEU A 12 11.21 -9.95 3.20
CA LEU A 12 11.79 -10.90 4.18
C LEU A 12 12.22 -10.25 5.48
N ALA A 13 11.30 -10.33 6.44
CA ALA A 13 11.64 -10.54 7.85
C ALA A 13 10.58 -11.43 8.55
N VAL A 14 9.99 -12.38 7.82
CA VAL A 14 9.14 -13.42 8.40
C VAL A 14 9.59 -14.76 7.84
N GLY A 15 10.30 -15.52 8.66
CA GLY A 15 10.79 -16.84 8.31
C GLY A 15 10.94 -17.71 9.57
N PHE A 16 10.11 -18.77 9.60
CA PHE A 16 10.05 -19.92 10.53
C PHE A 16 9.31 -19.68 11.87
N ILE A 17 8.32 -20.47 12.30
CA ILE A 17 8.10 -21.95 12.20
C ILE A 17 6.58 -22.28 12.16
N VAL A 18 6.12 -23.09 11.19
CA VAL A 18 4.85 -23.85 11.32
C VAL A 18 5.19 -25.31 11.64
N ALA A 19 4.94 -25.71 12.88
CA ALA A 19 4.52 -27.06 13.28
C ALA A 19 4.36 -27.11 14.81
N GLY A 20 3.18 -26.77 15.31
CA GLY A 20 2.80 -26.96 16.70
C GLY A 20 1.29 -27.00 16.83
N GLY A 21 0.74 -28.19 17.12
CA GLY A 21 -0.69 -28.39 17.28
C GLY A 21 -1.29 -27.41 18.29
N ARG A 22 -2.30 -26.65 17.85
CA ARG A 22 -3.03 -25.71 18.68
C ARG A 22 -3.91 -26.43 19.68
N TRP A 23 -3.70 -26.11 20.95
CA TRP A 23 -4.71 -26.19 21.98
C TRP A 23 -5.58 -24.94 21.84
N ALA A 24 -6.88 -25.11 21.61
CA ALA A 24 -7.83 -24.01 21.64
C ALA A 24 -7.96 -23.53 23.09
N VAL A 25 -7.31 -22.42 23.43
CA VAL A 25 -7.62 -21.68 24.64
C VAL A 25 -8.84 -20.83 24.30
N ALA A 26 -9.98 -21.11 24.95
CA ALA A 26 -11.18 -20.30 24.76
C ALA A 26 -10.89 -18.88 25.26
N ALA A 27 -10.94 -17.90 24.35
CA ALA A 27 -10.85 -16.49 24.68
C ALA A 27 -11.96 -16.08 25.66
N LEU A 28 -11.67 -15.14 26.56
CA LEU A 28 -12.68 -14.65 27.50
C LEU A 28 -13.74 -13.84 26.73
N PRO A 29 -15.02 -13.85 27.15
CA PRO A 29 -16.11 -13.19 26.42
C PRO A 29 -15.89 -11.70 26.07
N GLY A 30 -15.04 -10.99 26.83
CA GLY A 30 -14.73 -9.58 26.58
C GLY A 30 -13.68 -9.32 25.50
N GLU A 31 -12.79 -10.27 25.21
CA GLU A 31 -11.74 -10.12 24.19
C GLU A 31 -12.34 -10.20 22.78
N HIS A 32 -13.32 -11.09 22.59
CA HIS A 32 -14.03 -11.24 21.31
C HIS A 32 -14.78 -9.96 20.91
N LEU A 33 -15.44 -9.31 21.88
CA LEU A 33 -16.17 -8.05 21.64
C LEU A 33 -15.25 -6.87 21.31
N LEU A 34 -14.03 -6.84 21.89
CA LEU A 34 -13.04 -5.82 21.56
C LEU A 34 -12.52 -6.02 20.12
N GLN A 35 -12.19 -7.25 19.76
CA GLN A 35 -11.69 -7.59 18.42
C GLN A 35 -12.73 -7.29 17.33
N GLU A 36 -13.99 -7.66 17.54
CA GLU A 36 -15.10 -7.36 16.62
C GLU A 36 -15.26 -5.85 16.41
N ARG A 37 -15.21 -5.06 17.49
CA ARG A 37 -15.30 -3.60 17.41
C ARG A 37 -14.15 -3.01 16.61
N GLN A 38 -12.92 -3.45 16.86
CA GLN A 38 -11.74 -2.98 16.13
C GLN A 38 -11.77 -3.40 14.66
N LEU A 39 -12.29 -4.60 14.36
CA LEU A 39 -12.49 -5.06 12.99
C LEU A 39 -13.49 -4.17 12.24
N CYS A 40 -14.61 -3.81 12.88
CA CYS A 40 -15.54 -2.84 12.31
C CYS A 40 -14.92 -1.47 12.08
N GLU A 41 -14.13 -0.96 13.03
CA GLU A 41 -13.41 0.31 12.88
C GLU A 41 -12.43 0.28 11.68
N ALA A 42 -11.65 -0.80 11.59
CA ALA A 42 -10.74 -1.04 10.47
C ALA A 42 -11.50 -1.11 9.14
N GLN A 43 -12.65 -1.77 9.11
CA GLN A 43 -13.50 -1.91 7.92
C GLN A 43 -14.11 -0.58 7.47
N ASP A 44 -14.60 0.24 8.40
CA ASP A 44 -15.15 1.56 8.08
C ASP A 44 -14.08 2.50 7.52
N LEU A 45 -12.85 2.45 8.07
CA LEU A 45 -11.71 3.21 7.56
C LEU A 45 -11.33 2.78 6.13
N LEU A 46 -11.34 1.47 5.86
CA LEU A 46 -11.12 0.95 4.51
C LEU A 46 -12.21 1.38 3.53
N HIS A 47 -13.48 1.29 3.93
CA HIS A 47 -14.60 1.67 3.09
C HIS A 47 -14.51 3.14 2.66
N GLU A 48 -14.21 4.05 3.59
CA GLU A 48 -14.05 5.48 3.29
C GLU A 48 -12.90 5.73 2.30
N THR A 49 -11.74 5.09 2.56
CA THR A 49 -10.56 5.20 1.70
C THR A 49 -10.85 4.70 0.28
N VAL A 50 -11.39 3.49 0.15
CA VAL A 50 -11.67 2.85 -1.14
C VAL A 50 -12.72 3.65 -1.91
N THR A 51 -13.80 4.09 -1.27
CA THR A 51 -14.84 4.91 -1.92
C THR A 51 -14.25 6.20 -2.49
N THR A 52 -13.34 6.84 -1.74
CA THR A 52 -12.69 8.08 -2.20
C THR A 52 -11.76 7.82 -3.38
N LEU A 53 -10.98 6.75 -3.33
CA LEU A 53 -10.10 6.34 -4.43
C LEU A 53 -10.87 5.96 -5.69
N GLU A 54 -11.99 5.26 -5.56
CA GLU A 54 -12.89 4.94 -6.68
C GLU A 54 -13.50 6.19 -7.31
N ALA A 55 -13.90 7.17 -6.50
CA ALA A 55 -14.41 8.45 -7.01
C ALA A 55 -13.32 9.20 -7.78
N LEU A 56 -12.10 9.25 -7.25
CA LEU A 56 -10.94 9.85 -7.91
C LEU A 56 -10.62 9.13 -9.24
N GLY A 57 -10.61 7.80 -9.24
CA GLY A 57 -10.39 6.96 -10.42
C GLY A 57 -11.44 7.18 -11.50
N LYS A 58 -12.71 7.26 -11.09
CA LYS A 58 -13.83 7.54 -11.98
C LYS A 58 -13.68 8.90 -12.66
N GLU A 59 -13.41 9.96 -11.90
CA GLU A 59 -13.23 11.31 -12.44
C GLU A 59 -12.13 11.36 -13.51
N PHE A 60 -11.02 10.64 -13.30
CA PHE A 60 -9.95 10.58 -14.28
C PHE A 60 -10.34 9.74 -15.51
N SER A 61 -10.99 8.59 -15.31
CA SER A 61 -11.39 7.67 -16.39
C SER A 61 -12.40 8.28 -17.37
N GLU A 62 -13.17 9.28 -16.95
CA GLU A 62 -14.10 10.02 -17.81
C GLU A 62 -13.39 10.99 -18.77
N ARG A 63 -12.10 11.26 -18.55
CA ARG A 63 -11.30 12.12 -19.43
C ARG A 63 -10.71 11.29 -20.58
N PRO A 64 -10.86 11.72 -21.85
CA PRO A 64 -10.28 11.00 -22.97
C PRO A 64 -8.75 10.99 -22.86
N GLU A 65 -8.14 9.84 -23.11
CA GLU A 65 -6.69 9.68 -23.11
C GLU A 65 -6.05 10.51 -24.24
N LYS A 66 -5.03 11.31 -23.90
CA LYS A 66 -4.28 12.16 -24.84
C LYS A 66 -2.79 12.12 -24.57
N LEU A 67 -2.12 11.09 -25.07
CA LEU A 67 -0.68 10.89 -24.86
C LEU A 67 0.18 11.97 -25.57
N ASP A 68 -0.37 12.71 -26.51
CA ASP A 68 0.26 13.82 -27.21
C ASP A 68 0.11 15.18 -26.48
N ASP A 69 -0.77 15.27 -25.48
CA ASP A 69 -1.07 16.49 -24.73
C ASP A 69 -0.27 16.56 -23.41
N PRO A 70 0.68 17.50 -23.25
CA PRO A 70 1.45 17.65 -22.02
C PRO A 70 0.58 17.88 -20.77
N ALA A 71 -0.54 18.59 -20.90
CA ALA A 71 -1.43 18.86 -19.77
C ALA A 71 -2.16 17.59 -19.32
N TRP A 72 -2.54 16.73 -20.27
CA TRP A 72 -3.11 15.42 -19.97
C TRP A 72 -2.08 14.52 -19.30
N VAL A 73 -0.85 14.44 -19.83
CA VAL A 73 0.23 13.63 -19.24
C VAL A 73 0.53 14.06 -17.80
N GLN A 74 0.62 15.37 -17.55
CA GLN A 74 0.80 15.90 -16.20
C GLN A 74 -0.37 15.56 -15.27
N SER A 75 -1.61 15.67 -15.77
CA SER A 75 -2.81 15.28 -15.02
C SER A 75 -2.81 13.77 -14.70
N ALA A 76 -2.37 12.92 -15.63
CA ALA A 76 -2.30 11.48 -15.44
C ALA A 76 -1.27 11.11 -14.36
N LEU A 77 -0.06 11.68 -14.43
CA LEU A 77 0.98 11.49 -13.41
C LEU A 77 0.50 11.95 -12.03
N THR A 78 -0.18 13.11 -11.97
CA THR A 78 -0.72 13.65 -10.72
C THR A 78 -1.81 12.76 -10.14
N HIS A 79 -2.74 12.30 -10.98
CA HIS A 79 -3.82 11.41 -10.57
C HIS A 79 -3.28 10.09 -9.99
N MET A 80 -2.42 9.42 -10.75
CA MET A 80 -1.81 8.15 -10.33
C MET A 80 -1.06 8.32 -9.00
N ALA A 81 -0.21 9.35 -8.90
CA ALA A 81 0.57 9.62 -7.69
C ALA A 81 -0.30 9.99 -6.48
N LEU A 82 -1.39 10.73 -6.68
CA LEU A 82 -2.31 11.10 -5.60
C LEU A 82 -3.07 9.88 -5.07
N ALA A 83 -3.63 9.05 -5.95
CA ALA A 83 -4.29 7.81 -5.55
C ALA A 83 -3.33 6.89 -4.79
N ASP A 84 -2.10 6.79 -5.28
CA ASP A 84 -1.00 6.05 -4.67
C ASP A 84 -0.57 6.60 -3.30
N GLU A 85 -0.58 7.92 -3.10
CA GLU A 85 -0.27 8.59 -1.83
C GLU A 85 -1.39 8.33 -0.82
N MET A 86 -2.65 8.55 -1.21
CA MET A 86 -3.82 8.30 -0.36
C MET A 86 -3.91 6.84 0.12
N ALA A 87 -3.67 5.87 -0.77
CA ALA A 87 -3.67 4.46 -0.37
C ALA A 87 -2.54 4.12 0.61
N ARG A 88 -1.39 4.78 0.51
CA ARG A 88 -0.29 4.62 1.48
C ARG A 88 -0.57 5.29 2.80
N ASP A 89 -1.12 6.50 2.78
CA ASP A 89 -1.47 7.23 4.00
C ASP A 89 -2.52 6.43 4.79
N ALA A 90 -3.50 5.82 4.12
CA ALA A 90 -4.45 4.91 4.76
C ALA A 90 -3.78 3.66 5.34
N LEU A 91 -2.80 3.07 4.65
CA LEU A 91 -1.99 1.98 5.20
C LEU A 91 -1.22 2.44 6.44
N TYR A 92 -0.58 3.61 6.40
CA TYR A 92 0.24 4.11 7.50
C TYR A 92 -0.59 4.60 8.69
N ALA A 93 -1.82 5.05 8.47
CA ALA A 93 -2.76 5.38 9.54
C ALA A 93 -2.93 4.21 10.53
N SER A 94 -2.80 2.95 10.07
CA SER A 94 -2.82 1.77 10.96
C SER A 94 -1.81 1.82 12.11
N LEU A 95 -0.70 2.55 11.96
CA LEU A 95 0.32 2.73 13.00
C LEU A 95 -0.17 3.58 14.19
N GLU A 96 -1.20 4.40 13.98
CA GLU A 96 -1.76 5.28 15.00
C GLU A 96 -2.82 4.57 15.86
N HIS A 97 -3.31 3.41 15.41
CA HIS A 97 -4.32 2.65 16.13
C HIS A 97 -3.70 1.60 17.05
N SER A 98 -4.30 1.42 18.24
CA SER A 98 -3.95 0.36 19.18
C SER A 98 -4.78 -0.91 18.93
N TRP A 99 -4.74 -1.42 17.69
CA TRP A 99 -5.48 -2.62 17.31
C TRP A 99 -4.82 -3.91 17.83
N GLU A 100 -5.64 -4.93 18.06
CA GLU A 100 -5.18 -6.30 18.30
C GLU A 100 -4.34 -6.78 17.10
N PRO A 101 -3.29 -7.61 17.32
CA PRO A 101 -2.37 -8.06 16.27
C PRO A 101 -3.06 -8.66 15.04
N GLU A 102 -4.13 -9.44 15.23
CA GLU A 102 -4.90 -10.07 14.16
C GLU A 102 -5.62 -9.02 13.29
N VAL A 103 -6.20 -7.98 13.90
CA VAL A 103 -6.89 -6.90 13.18
C VAL A 103 -5.88 -6.08 12.41
N PHE A 104 -4.76 -5.71 13.04
CA PHE A 104 -3.67 -4.99 12.39
C PHE A 104 -3.12 -5.76 11.18
N ASN A 105 -2.80 -7.05 11.35
CA ASN A 105 -2.27 -7.89 10.27
C ASN A 105 -3.30 -8.04 9.12
N THR A 106 -4.59 -8.17 9.44
CA THR A 106 -5.65 -8.27 8.44
C THR A 106 -5.83 -6.96 7.66
N TYR A 107 -5.75 -5.81 8.34
CA TYR A 107 -5.78 -4.49 7.71
C TYR A 107 -4.59 -4.26 6.80
N VAL A 108 -3.37 -4.57 7.25
CA VAL A 108 -2.17 -4.44 6.41
C VAL A 108 -2.25 -5.37 5.19
N ARG A 109 -2.74 -6.61 5.36
CA ARG A 109 -2.89 -7.59 4.27
C ARG A 109 -3.87 -7.12 3.19
N PHE A 110 -4.88 -6.33 3.55
CA PHE A 110 -5.78 -5.72 2.56
C PHE A 110 -5.00 -4.89 1.53
N PHE A 111 -3.99 -4.13 1.96
CA PHE A 111 -3.17 -3.31 1.06
C PHE A 111 -2.05 -4.10 0.39
N ILE A 112 -1.36 -4.96 1.14
CA ILE A 112 -0.16 -5.67 0.69
C ILE A 112 -0.26 -7.15 1.09
N ASN A 113 -0.41 -8.03 0.12
CA ASN A 113 -0.28 -9.46 0.32
C ASN A 113 1.17 -9.89 0.02
N PRO A 114 1.95 -10.38 1.00
CA PRO A 114 3.33 -10.81 0.79
C PRO A 114 3.45 -12.12 0.00
N HIS A 115 2.38 -12.91 -0.07
CA HIS A 115 2.36 -14.22 -0.72
C HIS A 115 1.16 -14.36 -1.66
N PRO A 116 1.07 -13.54 -2.71
CA PRO A 116 -0.04 -13.63 -3.63
C PRO A 116 0.05 -14.93 -4.43
N GLU A 117 -1.02 -15.72 -4.43
CA GLU A 117 -1.12 -16.92 -5.28
C GLU A 117 -1.52 -16.60 -6.74
N GLY A 118 -1.87 -15.34 -7.02
CA GLY A 118 -2.23 -14.85 -8.34
C GLY A 118 -2.70 -13.41 -8.30
N GLU A 119 -3.16 -12.89 -9.44
CA GLU A 119 -3.60 -11.48 -9.57
C GLU A 119 -4.77 -11.14 -8.66
N ALA A 120 -5.71 -12.08 -8.50
CA ALA A 120 -6.88 -11.93 -7.64
C ALA A 120 -6.52 -11.84 -6.14
N ASP A 121 -5.32 -12.30 -5.76
CA ASP A 121 -4.84 -12.34 -4.38
C ASP A 121 -3.86 -11.19 -4.06
N LEU A 122 -3.58 -10.31 -5.02
CA LEU A 122 -2.82 -9.08 -4.78
C LEU A 122 -3.58 -8.20 -3.79
N GLY A 123 -2.88 -7.57 -2.85
CA GLY A 123 -3.44 -6.50 -2.03
C GLY A 123 -3.81 -5.26 -2.86
N TYR A 124 -4.63 -4.39 -2.29
CA TYR A 124 -5.15 -3.20 -2.95
C TYR A 124 -4.04 -2.31 -3.54
N LEU A 125 -3.01 -2.00 -2.76
CA LEU A 125 -1.90 -1.17 -3.20
C LEU A 125 -1.09 -1.84 -4.31
N GLN A 126 -0.92 -3.17 -4.26
CA GLN A 126 -0.21 -3.92 -5.30
C GLN A 126 -0.95 -3.92 -6.64
N ARG A 127 -2.29 -3.97 -6.62
CA ARG A 127 -3.11 -3.84 -7.84
C ARG A 127 -3.00 -2.43 -8.41
N LEU A 128 -3.13 -1.42 -7.55
CA LEU A 128 -3.02 0.00 -7.92
C LEU A 128 -1.65 0.30 -8.54
N ASP A 129 -0.56 -0.13 -7.89
CA ASP A 129 0.82 0.03 -8.39
C ASP A 129 0.99 -0.59 -9.78
N ARG A 130 0.36 -1.74 -10.04
CA ARG A 130 0.43 -2.42 -11.34
C ARG A 130 -0.33 -1.66 -12.42
N GLU A 131 -1.56 -1.22 -12.15
CA GLU A 131 -2.39 -0.48 -13.09
C GLU A 131 -1.74 0.87 -13.45
N HIS A 132 -1.30 1.61 -12.43
CA HIS A 132 -0.62 2.89 -12.62
C HIS A 132 0.72 2.73 -13.32
N TYR A 133 1.49 1.68 -13.00
CA TYR A 133 2.73 1.43 -13.72
C TYR A 133 2.49 1.08 -15.20
N ALA A 134 1.44 0.34 -15.52
CA ALA A 134 1.09 0.04 -16.91
C ALA A 134 0.80 1.34 -17.69
N LEU A 135 0.05 2.27 -17.10
CA LEU A 135 -0.20 3.58 -17.71
C LEU A 135 1.07 4.43 -17.79
N LEU A 136 1.88 4.48 -16.72
CA LEU A 136 3.18 5.17 -16.74
C LEU A 136 4.05 4.65 -17.88
N LYS A 137 4.19 3.33 -18.01
CA LYS A 137 5.03 2.73 -19.06
C LYS A 137 4.56 3.18 -20.43
N ARG A 138 3.25 3.15 -20.71
CA ARG A 138 2.68 3.65 -21.96
C ARG A 138 3.01 5.12 -22.19
N ILE A 139 2.83 5.98 -21.18
CA ILE A 139 3.25 7.39 -21.24
C ILE A 139 4.73 7.50 -21.61
N LEU A 140 5.62 6.77 -20.93
CA LEU A 140 7.07 6.83 -21.16
C LEU A 140 7.54 6.23 -22.49
N THR A 141 6.69 5.44 -23.18
CA THR A 141 7.02 4.80 -24.46
C THR A 141 6.33 5.44 -25.66
N GLU A 142 5.11 5.94 -25.50
CA GLU A 142 4.22 6.34 -26.61
C GLU A 142 3.96 7.85 -26.63
N SER A 143 4.17 8.57 -25.52
CA SER A 143 3.83 10.00 -25.44
C SER A 143 4.78 10.87 -26.27
N GLU A 144 4.24 11.50 -27.31
CA GLU A 144 4.95 12.53 -28.08
C GLU A 144 5.23 13.77 -27.22
N ALA A 145 4.41 14.04 -26.20
CA ALA A 145 4.58 15.16 -25.27
C ALA A 145 5.92 15.09 -24.50
N LEU A 146 6.48 13.90 -24.29
CA LEU A 146 7.80 13.72 -23.66
C LEU A 146 8.96 13.95 -24.64
N GLY A 147 8.68 14.02 -25.94
CA GLY A 147 9.67 14.16 -27.01
C GLY A 147 10.76 13.09 -26.97
N ALA A 148 11.94 13.44 -27.50
CA ALA A 148 13.08 12.52 -27.56
C ALA A 148 13.64 12.10 -26.17
N ARG A 149 13.27 12.82 -25.11
CA ARG A 149 13.73 12.54 -23.76
C ARG A 149 13.04 11.32 -23.16
N GLY A 150 11.78 11.06 -23.55
CA GLY A 150 10.98 9.95 -23.02
C GLY A 150 10.87 9.96 -21.49
N TRP A 151 10.85 11.16 -20.90
CA TRP A 151 10.71 11.41 -19.47
C TRP A 151 10.18 12.83 -19.24
N PRO A 152 9.34 13.09 -18.22
CA PRO A 152 8.89 14.44 -17.87
C PRO A 152 10.04 15.23 -17.22
N THR A 153 10.92 15.81 -18.03
CA THR A 153 12.07 16.60 -17.57
C THR A 153 11.69 18.04 -17.23
N LEU A 154 12.52 18.71 -16.44
CA LEU A 154 12.31 20.11 -16.00
C LEU A 154 12.16 21.11 -17.15
N SER A 155 12.70 20.79 -18.33
CA SER A 155 12.62 21.61 -19.52
C SER A 155 11.26 21.57 -20.23
N ALA A 156 10.43 20.56 -19.97
CA ALA A 156 9.12 20.37 -20.60
C ALA A 156 7.97 20.22 -19.59
N PHE A 157 8.29 19.81 -18.36
CA PHE A 157 7.38 19.58 -17.24
C PHE A 157 7.97 20.20 -15.97
N ASP A 158 7.22 20.22 -14.87
CA ASP A 158 7.71 20.69 -13.58
C ASP A 158 8.45 19.59 -12.79
N THR A 159 9.09 20.01 -11.69
CA THR A 159 9.78 19.09 -10.77
C THR A 159 8.83 18.05 -10.18
N LEU A 160 7.56 18.40 -10.00
CA LEU A 160 6.56 17.52 -9.40
C LEU A 160 6.23 16.34 -10.31
N ALA A 161 6.02 16.57 -11.60
CA ALA A 161 5.76 15.51 -12.58
C ALA A 161 6.93 14.53 -12.68
N SER A 162 8.17 15.04 -12.68
CA SER A 162 9.38 14.20 -12.65
C SER A 162 9.45 13.34 -11.40
N TYR A 163 9.21 13.94 -10.23
CA TYR A 163 9.13 13.23 -8.96
C TYR A 163 8.07 12.13 -8.96
N GLN A 164 6.84 12.45 -9.39
CA GLN A 164 5.73 11.49 -9.46
C GLN A 164 6.06 10.33 -10.39
N ALA A 165 6.65 10.60 -11.56
CA ALA A 165 7.10 9.55 -12.47
C ALA A 165 8.18 8.64 -11.84
N PHE A 166 9.10 9.19 -11.04
CA PHE A 166 10.08 8.40 -10.29
C PHE A 166 9.41 7.48 -9.26
N VAL A 167 8.46 8.01 -8.47
CA VAL A 167 7.71 7.24 -7.47
C VAL A 167 6.98 6.07 -8.11
N LEU A 168 6.25 6.33 -9.19
CA LEU A 168 5.50 5.33 -9.94
C LEU A 168 6.43 4.29 -10.59
N ALA A 169 7.56 4.72 -11.16
CA ALA A 169 8.55 3.81 -11.74
C ALA A 169 9.14 2.86 -10.69
N ARG A 170 9.50 3.38 -9.52
CA ARG A 170 10.05 2.56 -8.42
C ARG A 170 9.05 1.52 -7.93
N ARG A 171 7.77 1.89 -7.82
CA ARG A 171 6.68 0.97 -7.44
C ARG A 171 6.49 -0.16 -8.44
N GLY A 172 6.56 0.14 -9.73
CA GLY A 172 6.45 -0.87 -10.79
C GLY A 172 7.73 -1.68 -11.04
N TYR A 173 8.83 -1.43 -10.31
CA TYR A 173 10.10 -2.14 -10.50
C TYR A 173 9.98 -3.67 -10.34
N PRO A 174 9.25 -4.21 -9.34
CA PRO A 174 9.00 -5.65 -9.25
C PRO A 174 8.18 -6.21 -10.41
N THR A 175 7.33 -5.38 -11.03
CA THR A 175 6.40 -5.80 -12.09
C THR A 175 7.07 -5.94 -13.45
N ASP A 176 8.05 -5.09 -13.77
CA ASP A 176 8.67 -5.05 -15.09
C ASP A 176 10.16 -4.68 -15.02
N ARG A 177 10.87 -5.44 -14.21
CA ARG A 177 12.29 -5.25 -13.95
C ARG A 177 13.12 -5.22 -15.22
N ASP A 178 12.87 -6.16 -16.14
CA ASP A 178 13.66 -6.31 -17.36
C ASP A 178 13.60 -5.06 -18.24
N TRP A 179 12.40 -4.50 -18.47
CA TRP A 179 12.27 -3.26 -19.24
C TRP A 179 12.90 -2.08 -18.51
N GLN A 180 12.75 -1.99 -17.19
CA GLN A 180 13.34 -0.90 -16.43
C GLN A 180 14.87 -0.92 -16.50
N GLU A 181 15.49 -2.09 -16.33
CA GLU A 181 16.94 -2.25 -16.38
C GLU A 181 17.50 -2.06 -17.80
N SER A 182 16.80 -2.57 -18.82
CA SER A 182 17.29 -2.50 -20.20
C SER A 182 17.02 -1.16 -20.89
N THR A 183 15.97 -0.44 -20.47
CA THR A 183 15.43 0.72 -21.22
C THR A 183 15.37 1.98 -20.37
N LEU A 184 14.65 1.93 -19.24
CA LEU A 184 14.37 3.12 -18.44
C LEU A 184 15.61 3.64 -17.72
N ILE A 185 16.30 2.80 -16.96
CA ILE A 185 17.47 3.19 -16.16
C ILE A 185 18.59 3.78 -17.03
N PRO A 186 18.99 3.16 -18.18
CA PRO A 186 19.98 3.76 -19.07
C PRO A 186 19.56 5.13 -19.61
N ARG A 187 18.26 5.33 -19.90
CA ARG A 187 17.72 6.63 -20.32
C ARG A 187 17.86 7.67 -19.20
N LEU A 188 17.46 7.33 -17.98
CA LEU A 188 17.54 8.22 -16.82
C LEU A 188 18.98 8.61 -16.49
N LYS A 189 19.95 7.68 -16.60
CA LYS A 189 21.38 7.99 -16.40
C LYS A 189 21.87 9.08 -17.36
N ARG A 190 21.52 8.99 -18.66
CA ARG A 190 21.88 10.04 -19.64
C ARG A 190 21.25 11.39 -19.32
N LEU A 191 20.00 11.40 -18.86
CA LEU A 191 19.33 12.63 -18.45
C LEU A 191 19.96 13.25 -17.18
N ALA A 192 20.43 12.41 -16.25
CA ALA A 192 21.14 12.87 -15.06
C ALA A 192 22.52 13.48 -15.40
N GLU A 193 23.24 12.92 -16.38
CA GLU A 193 24.51 13.47 -16.88
C GLU A 193 24.35 14.88 -17.48
N THR A 194 23.19 15.18 -18.06
CA THR A 194 22.86 16.51 -18.60
C THR A 194 22.17 17.43 -17.58
N GLY A 195 21.97 16.97 -16.34
CA GLY A 195 21.31 17.75 -15.29
C GLY A 195 19.80 17.97 -15.49
N GLU A 196 19.15 17.21 -16.38
CA GLU A 196 17.70 17.30 -16.63
C GLU A 196 16.89 16.63 -15.51
N ILE A 197 17.53 15.73 -14.74
CA ILE A 197 17.00 15.09 -13.54
C ILE A 197 18.09 14.92 -12.46
N PRO A 198 17.74 14.81 -11.17
CA PRO A 198 18.73 14.62 -10.11
C PRO A 198 19.40 13.23 -10.18
N ALA A 199 20.73 13.16 -10.07
CA ALA A 199 21.45 11.89 -10.01
C ALA A 199 21.03 11.03 -8.79
N ALA A 200 20.71 11.68 -7.66
CA ALA A 200 20.21 11.00 -6.46
C ALA A 200 18.86 10.31 -6.69
N ALA A 201 18.01 10.81 -7.60
CA ALA A 201 16.74 10.16 -7.95
C ALA A 201 16.96 8.86 -8.72
N VAL A 202 17.97 8.83 -9.59
CA VAL A 202 18.37 7.60 -10.29
C VAL A 202 18.98 6.59 -9.31
N ALA A 203 19.80 7.05 -8.37
CA ALA A 203 20.34 6.20 -7.31
C ALA A 203 19.22 5.59 -6.46
N TRP A 204 18.23 6.40 -6.07
CA TRP A 204 17.05 5.94 -5.34
C TRP A 204 16.24 4.90 -6.11
N LEU A 205 15.97 5.14 -7.40
CA LEU A 205 15.26 4.19 -8.26
C LEU A 205 15.98 2.84 -8.38
N THR A 206 17.32 2.86 -8.35
CA THR A 206 18.19 1.69 -8.55
C THR A 206 18.73 1.10 -7.24
N ALA A 207 18.33 1.63 -6.09
CA ALA A 207 18.76 1.13 -4.79
C ALA A 207 18.34 -0.33 -4.61
N ASN A 208 19.30 -1.17 -4.25
CA ASN A 208 19.11 -2.63 -4.17
C ASN A 208 19.18 -3.16 -2.73
N SER A 209 19.30 -2.29 -1.75
CA SER A 209 19.18 -2.64 -0.34
C SER A 209 18.49 -1.51 0.44
N PRO A 210 18.03 -1.78 1.68
CA PRO A 210 17.54 -0.73 2.58
C PRO A 210 18.58 0.35 2.84
N GLU A 211 19.86 -0.03 2.95
CA GLU A 211 20.97 0.89 3.19
C GLU A 211 21.20 1.80 1.98
N ASP A 212 21.19 1.25 0.76
CA ASP A 212 21.25 2.03 -0.48
C ASP A 212 20.08 3.02 -0.57
N LEU A 213 18.88 2.55 -0.20
CA LEU A 213 17.68 3.36 -0.24
C LEU A 213 17.75 4.51 0.76
N ALA A 214 18.18 4.23 2.00
CA ALA A 214 18.36 5.24 3.04
C ALA A 214 19.37 6.32 2.63
N ALA A 215 20.53 5.91 2.09
CA ALA A 215 21.55 6.84 1.60
C ALA A 215 21.02 7.72 0.44
N ALA A 216 20.26 7.13 -0.49
CA ALA A 216 19.68 7.87 -1.59
C ALA A 216 18.56 8.84 -1.13
N VAL A 217 17.75 8.44 -0.14
CA VAL A 217 16.72 9.28 0.47
C VAL A 217 17.33 10.46 1.21
N GLU A 218 18.44 10.28 1.95
CA GLU A 218 19.15 11.37 2.62
C GLU A 218 19.65 12.42 1.61
N GLY A 219 20.27 11.96 0.51
CA GLY A 219 20.72 12.83 -0.57
C GLY A 219 19.58 13.58 -1.27
N LEU A 220 18.40 12.96 -1.38
CA LEU A 220 17.19 13.56 -1.94
C LEU A 220 16.50 14.52 -0.97
N GLY A 221 16.54 14.27 0.34
CA GLY A 221 16.02 15.19 1.35
C GLY A 221 16.70 16.56 1.29
N ALA A 222 18.01 16.58 1.03
CA ALA A 222 18.77 17.81 0.80
C ALA A 222 18.38 18.57 -0.48
N ALA A 223 17.73 17.91 -1.45
CA ALA A 223 17.26 18.52 -2.70
C ALA A 223 15.94 19.32 -2.53
N GLY A 224 15.30 19.26 -1.35
CA GLY A 224 14.07 19.98 -1.03
C GLY A 224 12.80 19.35 -1.60
N ALA A 225 11.70 20.10 -1.59
CA ALA A 225 10.42 19.62 -2.11
C ALA A 225 10.46 19.39 -3.63
N PRO A 226 9.76 18.38 -4.17
CA PRO A 226 8.91 17.40 -3.47
C PRO A 226 9.67 16.19 -2.89
N TRP A 227 10.97 16.08 -3.13
CA TRP A 227 11.80 14.92 -2.79
C TRP A 227 11.88 14.62 -1.30
N SER A 228 11.77 15.65 -0.45
CA SER A 228 11.74 15.51 1.00
C SER A 228 10.60 14.60 1.51
N LYS A 229 9.50 14.46 0.76
CA LYS A 229 8.40 13.53 1.11
C LYS A 229 8.85 12.06 1.15
N LEU A 230 9.91 11.69 0.42
CA LEU A 230 10.44 10.32 0.45
C LEU A 230 11.07 9.97 1.79
N VAL A 231 11.54 10.96 2.55
CA VAL A 231 12.10 10.76 3.90
C VAL A 231 10.99 10.28 4.83
N GLU A 232 9.89 11.01 4.88
CA GLU A 232 8.70 10.67 5.67
C GLU A 232 8.14 9.28 5.28
N GLN A 233 8.01 9.01 3.97
CA GLN A 233 7.53 7.71 3.52
C GLN A 233 8.47 6.56 3.89
N ALA A 234 9.79 6.78 3.89
CA ALA A 234 10.76 5.77 4.31
C ALA A 234 10.69 5.51 5.83
N GLU A 235 10.45 6.55 6.62
CA GLU A 235 10.24 6.43 8.07
C GLU A 235 8.97 5.65 8.39
N HIS A 236 7.83 5.98 7.78
CA HIS A 236 6.58 5.24 7.96
C HIS A 236 6.71 3.78 7.52
N ALA A 237 7.36 3.50 6.39
CA ALA A 237 7.61 2.14 5.95
C ALA A 237 8.47 1.35 6.96
N SER A 238 9.50 1.98 7.54
CA SER A 238 10.34 1.36 8.57
C SER A 238 9.54 1.06 9.85
N GLN A 239 8.67 1.98 10.27
CA GLN A 239 7.78 1.80 11.42
C GLN A 239 6.78 0.66 11.19
N LEU A 240 6.15 0.61 10.01
CA LEU A 240 5.25 -0.47 9.61
C LEU A 240 5.93 -1.83 9.64
N LEU A 241 7.14 -1.94 9.07
CA LEU A 241 7.93 -3.18 9.12
C LEU A 241 8.30 -3.58 10.56
N SER A 242 8.61 -2.60 11.42
CA SER A 242 8.89 -2.85 12.83
C SER A 242 7.65 -3.33 13.59
N ALA A 243 6.48 -2.76 13.31
CA ALA A 243 5.21 -3.18 13.89
C ALA A 243 4.84 -4.61 13.47
N LEU A 244 4.92 -4.92 12.18
CA LEU A 244 4.64 -6.27 11.64
C LEU A 244 5.56 -7.35 12.22
N ARG A 245 6.82 -7.03 12.53
CA ARG A 245 7.74 -7.99 13.17
C ARG A 245 7.36 -8.29 14.63
N LYS A 246 6.64 -7.37 15.29
CA LYS A 246 6.22 -7.53 16.69
C LYS A 246 4.90 -8.30 16.82
N THR A 247 4.11 -8.40 15.75
CA THR A 247 2.79 -9.06 15.73
C THR A 247 2.86 -10.57 15.39
N ALA A 248 3.92 -11.26 15.85
CA ALA A 248 4.22 -12.64 15.47
C ALA A 248 3.05 -13.63 15.68
N ASP A 249 2.88 -14.57 14.73
CA ASP A 249 1.94 -15.71 14.72
C ASP A 249 0.47 -15.40 15.06
N ALA A 250 -0.01 -14.19 14.76
CA ALA A 250 -1.43 -13.88 14.86
C ALA A 250 -2.20 -14.61 13.74
N ASP A 251 -3.35 -15.19 14.08
CA ASP A 251 -4.26 -15.71 13.06
C ASP A 251 -4.77 -14.58 12.19
N ILE A 252 -4.57 -14.71 10.89
CA ILE A 252 -5.14 -13.74 9.96
C ILE A 252 -6.65 -13.98 9.94
N LEU A 253 -7.41 -12.97 10.35
CA LEU A 253 -8.87 -12.98 10.23
C LEU A 253 -9.25 -13.06 8.75
N PRO A 254 -10.51 -13.42 8.43
CA PRO A 254 -11.01 -13.32 7.08
C PRO A 254 -10.71 -11.93 6.47
N PRO A 255 -10.42 -11.85 5.16
CA PRO A 255 -10.05 -10.59 4.53
C PRO A 255 -11.16 -9.56 4.72
N LEU A 256 -10.76 -8.34 5.08
CA LEU A 256 -11.68 -7.21 5.14
C LEU A 256 -12.27 -6.95 3.75
N THR A 257 -13.57 -6.64 3.73
CA THR A 257 -14.26 -6.18 2.52
C THR A 257 -14.31 -4.66 2.52
N HIS A 258 -14.62 -4.07 1.36
CA HIS A 258 -14.84 -2.62 1.23
C HIS A 258 -16.29 -2.22 1.60
N GLU A 259 -17.09 -3.13 2.17
CA GLU A 259 -18.44 -2.81 2.64
C GLU A 259 -18.37 -2.22 4.05
N ARG A 260 -19.31 -1.36 4.45
CA ARG A 260 -19.35 -0.85 5.84
C ARG A 260 -19.71 -1.96 6.83
N CYS A 261 -19.29 -1.82 8.08
CA CYS A 261 -19.88 -2.63 9.14
C CYS A 261 -21.37 -2.27 9.27
N GLY A 262 -22.27 -3.22 9.01
CA GLY A 262 -23.70 -2.99 9.16
C GLY A 262 -24.10 -2.83 10.65
N PRO A 263 -25.16 -2.07 10.97
CA PRO A 263 -25.67 -1.94 12.35
C PRO A 263 -26.17 -3.28 12.95
N GLU A 264 -26.27 -4.33 12.15
CA GLU A 264 -26.75 -5.65 12.55
C GLU A 264 -25.63 -6.59 13.07
N ALA A 265 -24.35 -6.23 12.91
CA ALA A 265 -23.23 -7.12 13.24
C ALA A 265 -22.87 -7.19 14.74
N ILE A 266 -23.39 -6.27 15.57
CA ILE A 266 -23.15 -6.25 17.02
C ILE A 266 -24.48 -6.19 17.78
N MET A 267 -25.40 -7.10 17.45
CA MET A 267 -26.50 -7.41 18.36
C MET A 267 -25.94 -8.36 19.42
N VAL A 268 -25.34 -7.81 20.48
CA VAL A 268 -25.13 -8.54 21.73
C VAL A 268 -26.51 -9.00 22.18
N GLU A 269 -26.80 -10.29 22.04
CA GLU A 269 -27.99 -10.88 22.64
C GLU A 269 -27.93 -10.55 24.13
N ALA A 270 -28.85 -9.68 24.58
CA ALA A 270 -28.88 -9.29 25.99
C ALA A 270 -28.94 -10.57 26.83
N PRO A 271 -28.11 -10.71 27.88
CA PRO A 271 -28.17 -11.90 28.71
C PRO A 271 -29.62 -12.07 29.19
N PRO A 272 -30.16 -13.29 29.15
CA PRO A 272 -31.56 -13.52 29.49
C PRO A 272 -31.83 -12.92 30.86
N ASP A 273 -32.85 -12.06 30.94
CA ASP A 273 -33.29 -11.44 32.19
C ASP A 273 -33.31 -12.50 33.29
N ALA A 274 -32.55 -12.28 34.37
CA ALA A 274 -32.47 -13.19 35.50
C ALA A 274 -33.85 -13.49 36.13
N ALA A 275 -34.88 -12.68 35.80
CA ALA A 275 -36.26 -12.91 36.16
C ALA A 275 -36.92 -14.13 35.48
N ASN A 276 -36.42 -14.58 34.32
CA ASN A 276 -36.98 -15.73 33.59
C ASN A 276 -36.32 -17.08 33.95
N ALA A 277 -35.09 -17.08 34.48
CA ALA A 277 -34.44 -18.31 34.94
C ALA A 277 -35.13 -18.91 36.18
N THR A 278 -35.59 -18.05 37.11
CA THR A 278 -36.28 -18.49 38.34
C THR A 278 -37.68 -19.07 38.08
N ARG A 279 -38.29 -18.77 36.93
CA ARG A 279 -39.62 -19.28 36.57
C ARG A 279 -39.56 -20.68 35.97
N ALA A 280 -38.48 -21.01 35.26
CA ALA A 280 -38.26 -22.35 34.70
C ALA A 280 -37.90 -23.39 35.79
N GLU A 281 -37.11 -23.01 36.80
CA GLU A 281 -36.80 -23.93 37.91
C GLU A 281 -38.02 -24.27 38.78
N ASN A 282 -38.96 -23.34 38.96
CA ASN A 282 -40.17 -23.60 39.75
C ASN A 282 -41.23 -24.44 39.01
N ALA A 283 -41.22 -24.44 37.68
CA ALA A 283 -42.13 -25.27 36.87
C ALA A 283 -41.68 -26.75 36.79
N THR A 284 -40.42 -27.05 37.14
CA THR A 284 -39.87 -28.41 37.11
C THR A 284 -39.94 -29.11 38.48
N ARG A 285 -40.44 -28.42 39.51
CA ARG A 285 -40.59 -28.92 40.89
C ARG A 285 -42.04 -29.15 41.33
N GLN A 286 -43.01 -29.10 40.40
CA GLN A 286 -44.40 -29.54 40.60
C GLN A 286 -44.67 -30.75 39.73
#